data_AF-A0AAW5ZAE2-F1
#
_entry.id   AF-A0AAW5ZAE2-F1
#
_cell.length_a   1.000
_cell.length_b   1.000
_cell.length_c   1.000
_cell.angle_alpha   90.00
_cell.angle_beta   90.00
_cell.angle_gamma   90.00
#
_symmetry.space_group_name_H-M   'P 1'
#
loop_
_entity.id
_entity.type
_entity.pdbx_description
1 polymer ?
#
loop_
_entity_poly.entity_id
_entity_poly.type
_entity_poly.pdbx_seq_one_letter_code
_entity_poly.pdbx_strand_id
1 'polypeptide(L)'
;MNVFIDTNLYLEFYRMGKDKLDELDKVFALHQYGRLKLWLPELLVNEFWRNRSKVLSETIKEIAKDYKPALPQIFRQHEKHLLFNDKVIEASRLKNEIITDIQNLFKEESLAADVVIKRIFDAASKIEADDETIEKGKRRFDLGNPPGKNKSYGDAVNWECLLKAIPNGEDIYIITEDGDYKSAFIKDDMNEYLKYEWKKKKDSEPHIYARLSEFIGEHFPQASNLAEMEVNFTIDELRRSGSFATTHRVVAKLLKFNHFTQEQILKIIDIYFNNDQVGFIKDDDDVKLLARRLISLGDEDKDPEGMLEPFRVFID
;
A
#
# COMPACT_ATOMS: atom_id res chain seq x y z
N MET A 1 0.59 6.49 -13.89
CA MET A 1 -0.54 6.82 -13.01
C MET A 1 0.00 7.48 -11.75
N ASN A 2 -0.42 8.73 -11.45
CA ASN A 2 0.06 9.48 -10.29
C ASN A 2 -0.91 9.37 -9.12
N VAL A 3 -0.42 9.01 -7.94
CA VAL A 3 -1.26 8.70 -6.79
C VAL A 3 -0.84 9.52 -5.58
N PHE A 4 -1.81 10.12 -4.90
CA PHE A 4 -1.64 10.79 -3.62
C PHE A 4 -2.60 10.18 -2.59
N ILE A 5 -2.07 9.83 -1.42
CA ILE A 5 -2.84 9.26 -0.31
C ILE A 5 -2.81 10.27 0.83
N ASP A 6 -3.96 10.62 1.37
CA ASP A 6 -4.09 11.55 2.50
C ASP A 6 -3.42 11.00 3.79
N THR A 7 -2.86 11.90 4.60
CA THR A 7 -2.29 11.61 5.92
C THR A 7 -3.23 10.79 6.80
N ASN A 8 -4.53 11.11 6.78
CA ASN A 8 -5.52 10.47 7.64
C ASN A 8 -5.66 8.97 7.36
N LEU A 9 -5.51 8.55 6.10
CA LEU A 9 -5.55 7.14 5.74
C LEU A 9 -4.36 6.39 6.35
N TYR A 10 -3.14 6.96 6.30
CA TYR A 10 -1.97 6.36 6.96
C TYR A 10 -2.19 6.18 8.47
N LEU A 11 -2.81 7.17 9.12
CA LEU A 11 -3.11 7.12 10.55
C LEU A 11 -4.22 6.11 10.88
N GLU A 12 -5.17 5.89 9.98
CA GLU A 12 -6.25 4.93 10.15
C GLU A 12 -5.75 3.49 10.30
N PHE A 13 -4.59 3.15 9.72
CA PHE A 13 -4.01 1.81 9.85
C PHE A 13 -3.60 1.43 11.26
N TYR A 14 -3.42 2.39 12.18
CA TYR A 14 -3.23 2.08 13.61
C TYR A 14 -4.54 1.63 14.30
N ARG A 15 -5.69 1.88 13.67
CA ARG A 15 -7.02 1.51 14.17
C ARG A 15 -7.54 0.20 13.55
N MET A 16 -6.86 -0.31 12.52
CA MET A 16 -7.34 -1.41 11.69
C MET A 16 -6.66 -2.75 11.99
N GLY A 17 -7.33 -3.83 11.62
CA GLY A 17 -6.79 -5.19 11.66
C GLY A 17 -5.84 -5.48 10.50
N LYS A 18 -5.20 -6.66 10.54
CA LYS A 18 -4.18 -7.10 9.58
C LYS A 18 -4.62 -7.01 8.11
N ASP A 19 -5.87 -7.37 7.80
CA ASP A 19 -6.39 -7.43 6.42
C ASP A 19 -6.33 -6.08 5.68
N LYS A 20 -6.33 -4.96 6.41
CA LYS A 20 -6.23 -3.62 5.82
C LYS A 20 -4.79 -3.23 5.49
N LEU A 21 -3.81 -3.76 6.22
CA LEU A 21 -2.40 -3.54 5.91
C LEU A 21 -2.01 -4.15 4.55
N ASP A 22 -2.66 -5.25 4.16
CA ASP A 22 -2.45 -5.87 2.86
C ASP A 22 -2.84 -4.93 1.69
N GLU A 23 -3.83 -4.05 1.87
CA GLU A 23 -4.20 -3.05 0.86
C GLU A 23 -3.09 -2.01 0.66
N LEU A 24 -2.44 -1.55 1.74
CA LEU A 24 -1.26 -0.68 1.65
C LEU A 24 -0.08 -1.36 0.97
N ASP A 25 0.21 -2.62 1.33
CA ASP A 25 1.31 -3.37 0.72
C ASP A 25 1.10 -3.56 -0.78
N LYS A 26 -0.14 -3.73 -1.25
CA LYS A 26 -0.46 -3.76 -2.69
C LYS A 26 -0.11 -2.45 -3.38
N VAL A 27 -0.48 -1.31 -2.80
CA VAL A 27 -0.15 0.02 -3.36
C VAL A 27 1.35 0.25 -3.40
N PHE A 28 2.05 -0.18 -2.35
CA PHE A 28 3.50 -0.16 -2.29
C PHE A 28 4.13 -0.99 -3.41
N ALA A 29 3.70 -2.24 -3.59
CA ALA A 29 4.19 -3.10 -4.65
C ALA A 29 3.91 -2.49 -6.04
N LEU A 30 2.71 -1.97 -6.28
CA LEU A 30 2.38 -1.28 -7.53
C LEU A 30 3.32 -0.11 -7.84
N HIS A 31 3.72 0.65 -6.81
CA HIS A 31 4.74 1.69 -6.95
C HIS A 31 6.13 1.13 -7.25
N GLN A 32 6.58 0.12 -6.49
CA GLN A 32 7.90 -0.50 -6.68
C GLN A 32 8.09 -1.11 -8.07
N TYR A 33 7.05 -1.74 -8.61
CA TYR A 33 7.05 -2.33 -9.96
C TYR A 33 6.70 -1.32 -11.06
N GLY A 34 6.65 0.00 -10.74
CA GLY A 34 6.46 1.08 -11.71
C GLY A 34 5.09 1.12 -12.37
N ARG A 35 4.06 0.52 -11.76
CA ARG A 35 2.67 0.54 -12.26
C ARG A 35 1.95 1.82 -11.91
N LEU A 36 2.31 2.43 -10.78
CA LEU A 36 1.88 3.75 -10.38
C LEU A 36 3.05 4.50 -9.73
N LYS A 37 2.89 5.80 -9.51
CA LYS A 37 3.84 6.65 -8.81
C LYS A 37 3.15 7.26 -7.60
N LEU A 38 3.61 6.90 -6.40
CA LEU A 38 3.16 7.53 -5.16
C LEU A 38 3.89 8.84 -4.93
N TRP A 39 3.14 9.91 -4.69
CA TRP A 39 3.65 11.23 -4.37
C TRP A 39 3.50 11.51 -2.88
N LEU A 40 4.58 11.96 -2.26
CA LEU A 40 4.66 12.16 -0.82
C LEU A 40 5.21 13.56 -0.51
N PRO A 41 4.34 14.57 -0.39
CA PRO A 41 4.74 15.89 0.12
C PRO A 41 5.31 15.82 1.53
N GLU A 42 6.30 16.66 1.83
CA GLU A 42 6.95 16.70 3.14
C GLU A 42 5.97 17.04 4.28
N LEU A 43 5.00 17.94 4.04
CA LEU A 43 4.04 18.34 5.07
C LEU A 43 3.11 17.21 5.50
N LEU A 44 2.76 16.30 4.59
CA LEU A 44 2.02 15.07 4.91
C LEU A 44 2.83 14.21 5.90
N VAL A 45 4.13 14.01 5.64
CA VAL A 45 5.01 13.24 6.55
C VAL A 45 5.11 13.90 7.92
N ASN A 46 5.25 15.23 7.95
CA ASN A 46 5.30 15.99 9.20
C ASN A 46 3.98 15.92 9.97
N GLU A 47 2.85 15.93 9.27
CA GLU A 47 1.53 15.75 9.86
C GLU A 47 1.34 14.36 10.44
N PHE A 48 1.77 13.33 9.72
CA PHE A 48 1.78 11.96 10.22
C PHE A 48 2.51 11.88 11.56
N TRP A 49 3.74 12.38 11.66
CA TRP A 49 4.53 12.33 12.89
C TRP A 49 3.92 13.13 14.04
N ARG A 50 3.33 14.30 13.75
CA ARG A 50 2.62 15.11 14.75
C ARG A 50 1.40 14.38 15.33
N ASN A 51 0.71 13.59 14.52
CA ASN A 51 -0.56 12.97 14.89
C ASN A 51 -0.43 11.50 15.34
N ARG A 52 0.65 10.80 14.98
CA ARG A 52 0.87 9.37 15.29
C ARG A 52 0.63 9.03 16.77
N SER A 53 1.27 9.78 17.69
CA SER A 53 1.13 9.54 19.14
C SER A 53 -0.30 9.77 19.62
N LYS A 54 -0.98 10.80 19.09
CA LYS A 54 -2.35 11.13 19.47
C LYS A 54 -3.31 10.02 19.05
N VAL A 55 -3.22 9.56 17.81
CA VAL A 55 -4.09 8.52 17.25
C VAL A 55 -3.95 7.21 18.02
N LEU A 56 -2.74 6.79 18.35
CA LEU A 56 -2.52 5.58 19.15
C LEU A 56 -3.05 5.72 20.57
N SER A 57 -2.81 6.87 21.22
CA SER A 57 -3.35 7.13 22.56
C SER A 57 -4.87 7.09 22.59
N GLU A 58 -5.55 7.57 21.54
CA GLU A 58 -7.00 7.53 21.42
C GLU A 58 -7.50 6.08 21.19
N THR A 59 -6.78 5.32 20.36
CA THR A 59 -7.13 3.94 19.99
C THR A 59 -7.11 3.01 21.20
N ILE A 60 -6.11 3.11 22.06
CA ILE A 60 -5.98 2.24 23.24
C ILE A 60 -6.66 2.81 24.49
N LYS A 61 -7.25 4.00 24.43
CA LYS A 61 -7.74 4.74 25.60
C LYS A 61 -8.73 3.94 26.44
N GLU A 62 -9.70 3.28 25.80
CA GLU A 62 -10.76 2.57 26.49
C GLU A 62 -10.27 1.27 27.10
N ILE A 63 -9.42 0.51 26.39
CA ILE A 63 -8.84 -0.73 26.93
C ILE A 63 -7.80 -0.46 28.03
N ALA A 64 -7.12 0.69 27.97
CA ALA A 64 -6.15 1.08 28.99
C ALA A 64 -6.77 1.36 30.36
N LYS A 65 -8.07 1.67 30.44
CA LYS A 65 -8.75 1.92 31.72
C LYS A 65 -8.71 0.69 32.62
N ASP A 66 -8.57 0.92 33.92
CA ASP A 66 -8.69 -0.14 34.92
C ASP A 66 -10.09 -0.76 34.86
N TYR A 67 -10.15 -2.07 34.59
CA TYR A 67 -11.41 -2.80 34.64
C TYR A 67 -11.62 -3.34 36.05
N LYS A 68 -12.57 -2.73 36.77
CA LYS A 68 -13.02 -3.18 38.09
C LYS A 68 -14.55 -3.30 38.07
N PRO A 69 -15.11 -4.50 37.81
CA PRO A 69 -16.56 -4.66 37.71
C PRO A 69 -17.21 -4.38 39.07
N ALA A 70 -18.22 -3.51 39.08
CA ALA A 70 -19.03 -3.28 40.27
C ALA A 70 -19.99 -4.46 40.46
N LEU A 71 -19.65 -5.39 41.36
CA LEU A 71 -20.43 -6.60 41.59
C LEU A 71 -21.54 -6.38 42.63
N PRO A 72 -22.83 -6.58 42.29
CA PRO A 72 -23.94 -6.47 43.23
C PRO A 72 -23.90 -7.58 44.27
N GLN A 73 -24.61 -7.39 45.39
CA GLN A 73 -24.56 -8.32 46.52
C GLN A 73 -24.99 -9.75 46.15
N ILE A 74 -26.02 -9.90 45.31
CA ILE A 74 -26.49 -11.21 44.83
C ILE A 74 -25.41 -11.97 44.04
N PHE A 75 -24.56 -11.26 43.29
CA PHE A 75 -23.46 -11.87 42.55
C PHE A 75 -22.37 -12.39 43.50
N ARG A 76 -22.09 -11.64 44.57
CA ARG A 76 -21.08 -12.02 45.59
C ARG A 76 -21.51 -13.24 46.41
N GLN A 77 -22.80 -13.58 46.41
CA GLN A 77 -23.31 -14.79 47.09
C GLN A 77 -23.12 -16.05 46.24
N HIS A 78 -22.80 -15.93 44.96
CA HIS A 78 -22.55 -17.08 44.10
C HIS A 78 -21.23 -17.77 44.47
N GLU A 79 -21.20 -19.10 44.45
CA GLU A 79 -20.04 -19.92 44.84
C GLU A 79 -18.78 -19.59 44.01
N LYS A 80 -18.96 -19.21 42.74
CA LYS A 80 -17.87 -18.92 41.79
C LYS A 80 -17.36 -17.47 41.80
N HIS A 81 -17.85 -16.59 42.70
CA HIS A 81 -17.50 -15.17 42.64
C HIS A 81 -16.00 -14.90 42.88
N LEU A 82 -15.34 -15.69 43.73
CA LEU A 82 -13.89 -15.59 43.95
C LEU A 82 -13.10 -15.94 42.69
N LEU A 83 -13.44 -17.06 42.04
CA LEU A 83 -12.84 -17.47 40.77
C LEU A 83 -13.02 -16.41 39.67
N PHE A 84 -14.20 -15.77 39.62
CA PHE A 84 -14.44 -14.66 38.70
C PHE A 84 -13.48 -13.49 38.96
N ASN A 85 -13.30 -13.07 40.22
CA ASN A 85 -12.37 -12.00 40.57
C ASN A 85 -10.92 -12.36 40.21
N ASP A 86 -10.50 -13.59 40.48
CA ASP A 86 -9.16 -14.06 40.11
C ASP A 86 -8.94 -13.97 38.60
N LYS A 87 -9.94 -14.37 37.80
CA LYS A 87 -9.90 -14.26 36.34
C LYS A 87 -9.90 -12.82 35.85
N VAL A 88 -10.60 -11.90 36.52
CA VAL A 88 -10.54 -10.46 36.23
C VAL A 88 -9.15 -9.89 36.51
N ILE A 89 -8.52 -10.29 37.62
CA ILE A 89 -7.15 -9.88 37.95
C ILE A 89 -6.16 -10.42 36.92
N GLU A 90 -6.26 -11.69 36.55
CA GLU A 90 -5.42 -12.33 35.54
C GLU A 90 -5.55 -11.62 34.18
N ALA A 91 -6.78 -11.35 33.74
CA ALA A 91 -7.04 -10.61 32.51
C ALA A 91 -6.48 -9.18 32.57
N SER A 92 -6.63 -8.48 33.71
CA SER A 92 -6.08 -7.13 33.90
C SER A 92 -4.55 -7.12 33.85
N ARG A 93 -3.89 -8.15 34.40
CA ARG A 93 -2.44 -8.31 34.31
C ARG A 93 -1.99 -8.50 32.87
N LEU A 94 -2.57 -9.46 32.14
CA LEU A 94 -2.25 -9.72 30.74
C LEU A 94 -2.49 -8.49 29.86
N LYS A 95 -3.59 -7.76 30.09
CA LYS A 95 -3.90 -6.50 29.42
C LYS A 95 -2.79 -5.47 29.61
N ASN A 96 -2.28 -5.31 30.83
CA ASN A 96 -1.20 -4.35 31.12
C ASN A 96 0.14 -4.78 30.51
N GLU A 97 0.43 -6.08 30.45
CA GLU A 97 1.57 -6.63 29.71
C GLU A 97 1.48 -6.25 28.22
N ILE A 98 0.34 -6.54 27.57
CA ILE A 98 0.09 -6.18 26.16
C ILE A 98 0.24 -4.68 25.92
N ILE A 99 -0.31 -3.83 26.80
CA ILE A 99 -0.18 -2.36 26.66
C ILE A 99 1.29 -1.94 26.77
N THR A 100 2.06 -2.54 27.68
CA THR A 100 3.49 -2.24 27.83
C THR A 100 4.27 -2.64 26.58
N ASP A 101 3.96 -3.80 26.00
CA ASP A 101 4.58 -4.27 24.75
C ASP A 101 4.25 -3.32 23.59
N ILE A 102 2.99 -2.91 23.44
CA ILE A 102 2.57 -1.92 22.44
C ILE A 102 3.33 -0.60 22.62
N GLN A 103 3.53 -0.14 23.86
CA GLN A 103 4.30 1.07 24.15
C GLN A 103 5.78 0.93 23.79
N ASN A 104 6.37 -0.24 23.97
CA ASN A 104 7.75 -0.51 23.57
C ASN A 104 7.87 -0.54 22.04
N LEU A 105 7.00 -1.27 21.35
CA LEU A 105 6.92 -1.28 19.89
C LEU A 105 6.68 0.14 19.32
N PHE A 106 5.87 0.94 19.99
CA PHE A 106 5.63 2.33 19.60
C PHE A 106 6.91 3.19 19.66
N LYS A 107 7.72 3.05 20.72
CA LYS A 107 8.98 3.76 20.91
C LYS A 107 10.04 3.34 19.90
N GLU A 108 10.07 2.05 19.58
CA GLU A 108 10.95 1.47 18.57
C GLU A 108 10.44 1.71 17.14
N GLU A 109 9.23 2.26 17.00
CA GLU A 109 8.54 2.46 15.73
C GLU A 109 8.49 1.18 14.89
N SER A 110 8.09 0.09 15.56
CA SER A 110 8.07 -1.28 15.06
C SER A 110 6.68 -1.93 15.15
N LEU A 111 5.62 -1.15 15.35
CA LEU A 111 4.25 -1.65 15.18
C LEU A 111 4.06 -2.10 13.73
N ALA A 112 3.14 -3.04 13.49
CA ALA A 112 2.88 -3.56 12.14
C ALA A 112 2.60 -2.44 11.12
N ALA A 113 1.81 -1.43 11.51
CA ALA A 113 1.56 -0.24 10.68
C ALA A 113 2.83 0.60 10.46
N ASP A 114 3.71 0.76 11.47
CA ASP A 114 4.96 1.50 11.32
C ASP A 114 5.84 0.89 10.22
N VAL A 115 5.97 -0.44 10.22
CA VAL A 115 6.82 -1.16 9.26
C VAL A 115 6.35 -0.93 7.82
N VAL A 116 5.05 -1.02 7.56
CA VAL A 116 4.48 -0.83 6.22
C VAL A 116 4.58 0.63 5.79
N ILE A 117 4.24 1.57 6.67
CA ILE A 117 4.25 3.01 6.36
C ILE A 117 5.67 3.50 6.09
N LYS A 118 6.66 3.06 6.89
CA LYS A 118 8.07 3.40 6.66
C LYS A 118 8.55 2.94 5.29
N ARG A 119 8.24 1.70 4.91
CA ARG A 119 8.57 1.18 3.56
C ARG A 119 8.00 2.09 2.48
N ILE A 120 6.73 2.48 2.59
CA ILE A 120 6.09 3.40 1.64
C ILE A 120 6.79 4.76 1.62
N PHE A 121 7.06 5.35 2.79
CA PHE A 121 7.71 6.66 2.88
C PHE A 121 9.13 6.66 2.30
N ASP A 122 9.85 5.55 2.42
CA ASP A 122 11.19 5.40 1.86
C ASP A 122 11.19 5.24 0.35
N ALA A 123 10.19 4.55 -0.22
CA ALA A 123 10.13 4.33 -1.67
C ALA A 123 9.38 5.40 -2.45
N ALA A 124 8.41 6.10 -1.84
CA ALA A 124 7.55 7.07 -2.51
C ALA A 124 8.34 8.27 -3.07
N SER A 125 7.76 8.94 -4.06
CA SER A 125 8.32 10.13 -4.68
C SER A 125 8.14 11.33 -3.77
N LYS A 126 9.18 11.68 -3.01
CA LYS A 126 9.17 12.80 -2.07
C LYS A 126 9.08 14.13 -2.82
N ILE A 127 8.25 15.04 -2.31
CA ILE A 127 8.14 16.42 -2.80
C ILE A 127 8.48 17.35 -1.64
N GLU A 128 9.57 18.10 -1.76
CA GLU A 128 9.92 19.14 -0.80
C GLU A 128 8.95 20.32 -0.93
N ALA A 129 8.54 20.87 0.21
CA ALA A 129 7.70 22.06 0.26
C ALA A 129 8.58 23.30 0.40
N ASP A 130 9.02 23.84 -0.73
CA ASP A 130 9.82 25.06 -0.73
C ASP A 130 9.00 26.32 -0.37
N ASP A 131 9.69 27.43 -0.09
CA ASP A 131 9.09 28.71 0.30
C ASP A 131 8.02 29.19 -0.69
N GLU A 132 8.25 28.98 -2.00
CA GLU A 132 7.29 29.33 -3.05
C GLU A 132 5.99 28.54 -2.90
N THR A 133 6.10 27.23 -2.68
CA THR A 133 4.96 26.32 -2.55
C THR A 133 4.21 26.55 -1.25
N ILE A 134 4.94 26.81 -0.16
CA ILE A 134 4.37 27.20 1.13
C ILE A 134 3.58 28.51 1.00
N GLU A 135 4.13 29.53 0.37
CA GLU A 135 3.47 30.82 0.22
C GLU A 135 2.23 30.73 -0.68
N LYS A 136 2.30 29.95 -1.77
CA LYS A 136 1.12 29.64 -2.58
C LYS A 136 0.04 28.93 -1.78
N GLY A 137 0.41 27.96 -0.94
CA GLY A 137 -0.53 27.24 -0.09
C GLY A 137 -1.19 28.14 0.97
N LYS A 138 -0.41 29.01 1.63
CA LYS A 138 -0.96 30.04 2.54
C LYS A 138 -1.94 30.96 1.84
N ARG A 139 -1.55 31.49 0.68
CA ARG A 139 -2.39 32.37 -0.12
C ARG A 139 -3.67 31.66 -0.60
N ARG A 140 -3.59 30.40 -1.04
CA ARG A 140 -4.75 29.57 -1.40
C ARG A 140 -5.74 29.51 -0.25
N PHE A 141 -5.25 29.15 0.94
CA PHE A 141 -6.05 29.06 2.15
C PHE A 141 -6.68 30.40 2.54
N ASP A 142 -5.88 31.47 2.60
CA ASP A 142 -6.33 32.80 3.02
C ASP A 142 -7.38 33.39 2.06
N LEU A 143 -7.35 32.99 0.79
CA LEU A 143 -8.35 33.36 -0.24
C LEU A 143 -9.57 32.43 -0.25
N GLY A 144 -9.61 31.39 0.58
CA GLY A 144 -10.72 30.43 0.66
C GLY A 144 -10.80 29.45 -0.51
N ASN A 145 -9.70 29.24 -1.23
CA ASN A 145 -9.64 28.24 -2.28
C ASN A 145 -9.35 26.86 -1.65
N PRO A 146 -10.11 25.80 -1.97
CA PRO A 146 -9.85 24.45 -1.46
C PRO A 146 -8.53 23.89 -2.04
N PRO A 147 -7.95 22.79 -1.50
CA PRO A 147 -8.33 22.19 -0.23
C PRO A 147 -7.79 23.04 0.93
N GLY A 148 -8.46 22.98 2.07
CA GLY A 148 -8.07 23.74 3.26
C GLY A 148 -9.28 24.32 3.99
N LYS A 149 -9.54 23.79 5.18
CA LYS A 149 -10.57 24.25 6.11
C LYS A 149 -10.04 24.17 7.53
N ASN A 150 -10.44 25.12 8.37
CA ASN A 150 -9.91 25.33 9.73
C ASN A 150 -8.46 25.85 9.73
N LYS A 151 -7.87 26.14 10.90
CA LYS A 151 -6.57 26.85 11.04
C LYS A 151 -5.33 26.02 10.61
N SER A 152 -5.39 25.25 9.54
CA SER A 152 -4.30 24.43 9.00
C SER A 152 -4.04 24.73 7.53
N TYR A 153 -2.78 24.97 7.18
CA TYR A 153 -2.32 25.18 5.80
C TYR A 153 -1.90 23.86 5.10
N GLY A 154 -1.94 22.73 5.80
CA GLY A 154 -1.35 21.45 5.36
C GLY A 154 -1.83 21.02 3.97
N ASP A 155 -3.15 20.83 3.81
CA ASP A 155 -3.72 20.36 2.54
C ASP A 155 -3.53 21.35 1.40
N ALA A 156 -3.62 22.65 1.70
CA ALA A 156 -3.40 23.71 0.73
C ALA A 156 -1.96 23.65 0.17
N VAL A 157 -0.96 23.46 1.04
CA VAL A 157 0.44 23.33 0.62
C VAL A 157 0.71 21.99 -0.06
N ASN A 158 0.15 20.88 0.43
CA ASN A 158 0.25 19.57 -0.22
C ASN A 158 -0.27 19.63 -1.65
N TRP A 159 -1.40 20.30 -1.88
CA TRP A 159 -1.95 20.49 -3.22
C TRP A 159 -1.06 21.33 -4.14
N GLU A 160 -0.46 22.42 -3.64
CA GLU A 160 0.51 23.19 -4.42
C GLU A 160 1.78 22.37 -4.74
N CYS A 161 2.22 21.49 -3.83
CA CYS A 161 3.32 20.55 -4.09
C CYS A 161 2.97 19.62 -5.26
N LEU A 162 1.76 19.06 -5.27
CA LEU A 162 1.28 18.16 -6.33
C LEU A 162 1.17 18.90 -7.68
N LEU A 163 0.60 20.12 -7.67
CA LEU A 163 0.53 20.99 -8.84
C LEU A 163 1.91 21.35 -9.38
N LYS A 164 2.94 21.44 -8.53
CA LYS A 164 4.31 21.72 -8.96
C LYS A 164 4.99 20.47 -9.52
N ALA A 165 4.82 19.32 -8.88
CA ALA A 165 5.62 18.12 -9.14
C ALA A 165 5.09 17.23 -10.28
N ILE A 166 3.77 17.12 -10.44
CA ILE A 166 3.18 16.19 -11.43
C ILE A 166 3.27 16.81 -12.83
N PRO A 167 3.74 16.09 -13.87
CA PRO A 167 3.82 16.62 -15.23
C PRO A 167 2.47 17.02 -15.82
N ASN A 168 2.47 17.93 -16.80
CA ASN A 168 1.27 18.28 -17.54
C ASN A 168 0.86 17.10 -18.46
N GLY A 169 -0.44 16.93 -18.68
CA GLY A 169 -1.03 15.84 -19.43
C GLY A 169 -1.16 14.53 -18.65
N GLU A 170 -0.79 14.50 -17.37
CA GLU A 170 -0.89 13.30 -16.53
C GLU A 170 -1.96 13.43 -15.45
N ASP A 171 -2.87 12.46 -15.43
CA ASP A 171 -3.94 12.37 -14.43
C ASP A 171 -3.38 12.11 -13.02
N ILE A 172 -4.11 12.59 -12.01
CA ILE A 172 -3.86 12.35 -10.59
C ILE A 172 -5.03 11.60 -9.95
N TYR A 173 -4.70 10.68 -9.05
CA TYR A 173 -5.64 9.87 -8.29
C TYR A 173 -5.43 10.16 -6.80
N ILE A 174 -6.43 10.74 -6.16
CA ILE A 174 -6.40 11.21 -4.78
C ILE A 174 -7.22 10.24 -3.95
N ILE A 175 -6.60 9.61 -2.96
CA ILE A 175 -7.29 8.74 -2.02
C ILE A 175 -7.44 9.52 -0.71
N THR A 176 -8.66 9.91 -0.40
CA THR A 176 -8.99 10.70 0.79
C THR A 176 -10.46 10.58 1.15
N GLU A 177 -10.75 10.58 2.46
CA GLU A 177 -12.11 10.75 2.94
C GLU A 177 -12.48 12.21 3.24
N ASP A 178 -11.53 13.14 3.13
CA ASP A 178 -11.71 14.57 3.46
C ASP A 178 -12.74 15.24 2.54
N GLY A 179 -13.68 15.93 3.18
CA GLY A 179 -14.74 16.68 2.51
C GLY A 179 -14.24 17.86 1.68
N ASP A 180 -13.07 18.43 1.97
CA ASP A 180 -12.50 19.55 1.22
C ASP A 180 -12.13 19.16 -0.21
N TYR A 181 -11.78 17.90 -0.42
CA TYR A 181 -11.50 17.34 -1.74
C TYR A 181 -12.75 16.85 -2.46
N LYS A 182 -13.89 16.78 -1.78
CA LYS A 182 -15.13 16.20 -2.31
C LYS A 182 -16.12 17.27 -2.78
N SER A 183 -16.95 16.89 -3.73
CA SER A 183 -18.05 17.72 -4.21
C SER A 183 -19.17 17.76 -3.17
N ALA A 184 -19.75 18.94 -2.99
CA ALA A 184 -20.89 19.14 -2.09
C ALA A 184 -22.23 18.71 -2.72
N PHE A 185 -22.28 18.50 -4.04
CA PHE A 185 -23.51 18.27 -4.79
C PHE A 185 -23.61 16.83 -5.32
N ILE A 186 -22.57 16.35 -5.98
CA ILE A 186 -22.44 14.98 -6.49
C ILE A 186 -21.69 14.14 -5.46
N LYS A 187 -22.33 13.07 -4.99
CA LYS A 187 -21.75 12.11 -4.04
C LYS A 187 -20.57 11.39 -4.67
N ASP A 188 -19.53 11.15 -3.87
CA ASP A 188 -18.31 10.41 -4.25
C ASP A 188 -17.53 11.06 -5.40
N ASP A 189 -17.85 12.31 -5.74
CA ASP A 189 -17.17 13.09 -6.77
C ASP A 189 -16.19 14.11 -6.18
N MET A 190 -15.22 14.55 -6.97
CA MET A 190 -14.21 15.52 -6.53
C MET A 190 -14.75 16.95 -6.56
N ASN A 191 -14.22 17.80 -5.66
CA ASN A 191 -14.55 19.22 -5.57
C ASN A 191 -14.39 19.91 -6.94
N GLU A 192 -15.45 20.62 -7.37
CA GLU A 192 -15.54 21.24 -8.70
C GLU A 192 -14.43 22.27 -8.95
N TYR A 193 -14.03 23.03 -7.93
CA TYR A 193 -12.95 24.01 -8.06
C TYR A 193 -11.62 23.30 -8.31
N LEU A 194 -11.32 22.23 -7.56
CA LEU A 194 -10.08 21.46 -7.73
C LEU A 194 -10.03 20.79 -9.10
N LYS A 195 -11.16 20.24 -9.57
CA LYS A 195 -11.29 19.71 -10.94
C LYS A 195 -10.99 20.78 -11.99
N TYR A 196 -11.67 21.92 -11.89
CA TYR A 196 -11.48 23.04 -12.81
C TYR A 196 -10.03 23.52 -12.83
N GLU A 197 -9.43 23.67 -11.65
CA GLU A 197 -8.05 24.13 -11.52
C GLU A 197 -7.06 23.13 -12.11
N TRP A 198 -7.19 21.84 -11.76
CA TRP A 198 -6.29 20.80 -12.26
C TRP A 198 -6.35 20.74 -13.77
N LYS A 199 -7.55 20.64 -14.34
CA LYS A 199 -7.74 20.64 -15.79
C LYS A 199 -7.13 21.87 -16.47
N LYS A 200 -7.31 23.05 -15.88
CA LYS A 200 -6.76 24.30 -16.43
C LYS A 200 -5.23 24.39 -16.34
N LYS A 201 -4.63 23.91 -15.25
CA LYS A 201 -3.18 24.01 -15.01
C LYS A 201 -2.39 22.85 -15.60
N LYS A 202 -3.01 21.67 -15.71
CA LYS A 202 -2.37 20.41 -16.03
C LYS A 202 -2.86 19.76 -17.30
N ASP A 203 -3.94 20.23 -17.93
CA ASP A 203 -4.50 19.63 -19.15
C ASP A 203 -4.73 18.11 -19.02
N SER A 204 -5.26 17.70 -17.86
CA SER A 204 -5.52 16.32 -17.45
C SER A 204 -6.67 16.30 -16.45
N GLU A 205 -7.12 15.11 -16.04
CA GLU A 205 -8.25 14.93 -15.14
C GLU A 205 -7.80 14.46 -13.75
N PRO A 206 -8.33 15.04 -12.66
CA PRO A 206 -8.13 14.51 -11.33
C PRO A 206 -9.27 13.55 -10.94
N HIS A 207 -8.90 12.46 -10.28
CA HIS A 207 -9.80 11.41 -9.80
C HIS A 207 -9.74 11.32 -8.29
N ILE A 208 -10.86 10.96 -7.65
CA ILE A 208 -10.94 10.82 -6.20
C ILE A 208 -11.48 9.44 -5.83
N TYR A 209 -10.94 8.87 -4.76
CA TYR A 209 -11.39 7.62 -4.15
C TYR A 209 -11.47 7.81 -2.64
N ALA A 210 -12.50 7.25 -2.01
CA ALA A 210 -12.56 7.24 -0.55
C ALA A 210 -11.59 6.21 0.04
N ARG A 211 -11.43 5.06 -0.65
CA ARG A 211 -10.70 3.90 -0.13
C ARG A 211 -9.69 3.35 -1.12
N LEU A 212 -8.56 2.86 -0.59
CA LEU A 212 -7.55 2.16 -1.38
C LEU A 212 -8.12 0.93 -2.09
N SER A 213 -8.98 0.16 -1.43
CA SER A 213 -9.62 -1.03 -2.02
C SER A 213 -10.42 -0.71 -3.29
N GLU A 214 -11.11 0.43 -3.33
CA GLU A 214 -11.92 0.86 -4.48
C GLU A 214 -11.01 1.20 -5.66
N PHE A 215 -9.98 2.02 -5.40
CA PHE A 215 -8.97 2.37 -6.38
C PHE A 215 -8.25 1.14 -6.96
N ILE A 216 -7.81 0.22 -6.09
CA ILE A 216 -7.15 -1.02 -6.51
C ILE A 216 -8.11 -1.91 -7.31
N GLY A 217 -9.35 -2.08 -6.86
CA GLY A 217 -10.33 -2.92 -7.53
C GLY A 217 -10.67 -2.43 -8.94
N GLU A 218 -10.71 -1.11 -9.15
CA GLU A 218 -11.00 -0.51 -10.45
C GLU A 218 -9.80 -0.56 -11.42
N HIS A 219 -8.62 -0.13 -10.98
CA HIS A 219 -7.45 0.03 -11.86
C HIS A 219 -6.54 -1.19 -11.92
N PHE A 220 -6.62 -2.06 -10.90
CA PHE A 220 -5.77 -3.23 -10.76
C PHE A 220 -6.59 -4.45 -10.29
N PRO A 221 -7.60 -4.91 -11.04
CA PRO A 221 -8.41 -6.06 -10.66
C PRO A 221 -7.58 -7.34 -10.43
N GLN A 222 -6.42 -7.45 -11.08
CA GLN A 222 -5.44 -8.52 -10.88
C GLN A 222 -4.72 -8.47 -9.52
N ALA A 223 -4.82 -7.36 -8.77
CA ALA A 223 -4.21 -7.17 -7.46
C ALA A 223 -5.05 -7.78 -6.32
N SER A 224 -5.87 -8.79 -6.60
CA SER A 224 -6.66 -9.50 -5.60
C SER A 224 -5.77 -10.15 -4.53
N ASN A 225 -4.63 -10.72 -4.95
CA ASN A 225 -3.62 -11.34 -4.09
C ASN A 225 -2.24 -10.69 -4.32
N LEU A 226 -1.63 -10.16 -3.26
CA LEU A 226 -0.32 -9.50 -3.31
C LEU A 226 0.78 -10.44 -3.83
N ALA A 227 0.84 -11.68 -3.34
CA ALA A 227 1.88 -12.62 -3.72
C ALA A 227 1.81 -12.99 -5.20
N GLU A 228 0.61 -13.29 -5.70
CA GLU A 228 0.40 -13.58 -7.12
C GLU A 228 0.68 -12.35 -7.99
N MET A 229 0.32 -11.15 -7.51
CA MET A 229 0.59 -9.90 -8.19
C MET A 229 2.10 -9.64 -8.36
N GLU A 230 2.90 -9.85 -7.31
CA GLU A 230 4.37 -9.69 -7.37
C GLU A 230 5.02 -10.67 -8.34
N VAL A 231 4.54 -11.93 -8.37
CA VAL A 231 4.99 -12.92 -9.37
C VAL A 231 4.67 -12.43 -10.77
N ASN A 232 3.42 -12.02 -11.03
CA ASN A 232 3.00 -11.53 -12.35
C ASN A 232 3.81 -10.30 -12.80
N PHE A 233 4.11 -9.36 -11.90
CA PHE A 233 4.97 -8.21 -12.24
C PHE A 233 6.40 -8.61 -12.53
N THR A 234 6.95 -9.60 -11.82
CA THR A 234 8.29 -10.12 -12.11
C THR A 234 8.33 -10.87 -13.45
N ILE A 235 7.25 -11.58 -13.81
CA ILE A 235 7.10 -12.20 -15.14
C ILE A 235 7.07 -11.13 -16.24
N ASP A 236 6.33 -10.04 -16.02
CA ASP A 236 6.31 -8.92 -16.97
C ASP A 236 7.67 -8.21 -17.10
N GLU A 237 8.44 -8.09 -16.01
CA GLU A 237 9.84 -7.63 -16.07
C GLU A 237 10.69 -8.56 -16.95
N LEU A 238 10.53 -9.89 -16.81
CA LEU A 238 11.28 -10.88 -17.59
C LEU A 238 10.91 -10.77 -19.08
N ARG A 239 9.61 -10.66 -19.37
CA ARG A 239 9.07 -10.52 -20.74
C ARG A 239 9.66 -9.30 -21.45
N ARG A 240 9.87 -8.21 -20.72
CA ARG A 240 10.44 -6.93 -21.22
C ARG A 240 11.96 -6.84 -21.06
N SER A 241 12.62 -7.90 -20.63
CA SER A 241 14.08 -7.89 -20.45
C SER A 241 14.75 -7.55 -21.78
N GLY A 242 15.58 -6.50 -21.77
CA GLY A 242 16.33 -6.01 -22.93
C GLY A 242 17.82 -6.28 -22.86
N SER A 243 18.30 -7.01 -21.83
CA SER A 243 19.72 -7.37 -21.70
C SER A 243 19.90 -8.61 -20.82
N PHE A 244 20.98 -9.36 -21.05
CA PHE A 244 21.33 -10.53 -20.22
C PHE A 244 21.45 -10.18 -18.73
N ALA A 245 22.07 -9.04 -18.41
CA ALA A 245 22.17 -8.57 -17.03
C ALA A 245 20.79 -8.34 -16.37
N THR A 246 19.82 -7.82 -17.14
CA THR A 246 18.44 -7.67 -16.67
C THR A 246 17.79 -9.04 -16.50
N THR A 247 18.00 -9.96 -17.44
CA THR A 247 17.46 -11.33 -17.38
C THR A 247 17.93 -12.04 -16.10
N HIS A 248 19.23 -12.10 -15.81
CA HIS A 248 19.73 -12.73 -14.56
C HIS A 248 19.13 -12.10 -13.31
N ARG A 249 19.06 -10.76 -13.26
CA ARG A 249 18.46 -10.05 -12.13
C ARG A 249 17.01 -10.47 -11.91
N VAL A 250 16.22 -10.60 -12.98
CA VAL A 250 14.81 -10.97 -12.90
C VAL A 250 14.64 -12.46 -12.61
N VAL A 251 15.45 -13.33 -13.21
CA VAL A 251 15.47 -14.78 -12.92
C VAL A 251 15.80 -15.03 -11.45
N ALA A 252 16.78 -14.32 -10.89
CA ALA A 252 17.11 -14.38 -9.47
C ALA A 252 15.95 -13.92 -8.56
N LYS A 253 15.08 -12.99 -9.01
CA LYS A 253 13.84 -12.66 -8.30
C LYS A 253 12.84 -13.83 -8.40
N LEU A 254 12.61 -14.36 -9.60
CA LEU A 254 11.65 -15.45 -9.84
C LEU A 254 11.99 -16.71 -9.01
N LEU A 255 13.28 -17.04 -8.90
CA LEU A 255 13.74 -18.19 -8.12
C LEU A 255 13.41 -18.08 -6.62
N LYS A 256 13.16 -16.87 -6.09
CA LYS A 256 12.76 -16.67 -4.68
C LYS A 256 11.29 -16.98 -4.41
N PHE A 257 10.44 -17.00 -5.43
CA PHE A 257 9.04 -17.38 -5.26
C PHE A 257 8.94 -18.90 -5.09
N ASN A 258 8.10 -19.36 -4.17
CA ASN A 258 7.95 -20.79 -3.87
C ASN A 258 6.90 -21.50 -4.73
N HIS A 259 5.91 -20.75 -5.21
CA HIS A 259 4.75 -21.28 -5.92
C HIS A 259 4.50 -20.46 -7.18
N PHE A 260 4.08 -21.15 -8.25
CA PHE A 260 3.60 -20.56 -9.49
C PHE A 260 2.26 -21.21 -9.83
N THR A 261 1.31 -20.43 -10.32
CA THR A 261 0.11 -20.99 -10.96
C THR A 261 0.50 -21.59 -12.32
N GLN A 262 -0.32 -22.51 -12.83
CA GLN A 262 -0.06 -23.07 -14.16
C GLN A 262 -0.02 -21.98 -15.24
N GLU A 263 -0.92 -21.01 -15.18
CA GLU A 263 -0.94 -19.86 -16.10
C GLU A 263 0.39 -19.07 -16.04
N GLN A 264 0.96 -18.88 -14.85
CA GLN A 264 2.25 -18.22 -14.68
C GLN A 264 3.41 -19.04 -15.27
N ILE A 265 3.39 -20.37 -15.07
CA ILE A 265 4.39 -21.27 -15.65
C ILE A 265 4.38 -21.14 -17.18
N LEU A 266 3.20 -21.26 -17.80
CA LEU A 266 3.05 -21.15 -19.25
C LEU A 266 3.46 -19.77 -19.77
N LYS A 267 3.12 -18.69 -19.05
CA LYS A 267 3.59 -17.33 -19.39
C LYS A 267 5.12 -17.19 -19.35
N ILE A 268 5.80 -17.89 -18.44
CA ILE A 268 7.27 -17.85 -18.39
C ILE A 268 7.87 -18.67 -19.52
N ILE A 269 7.32 -19.86 -19.80
CA ILE A 269 7.74 -20.71 -20.92
C ILE A 269 7.62 -19.96 -22.25
N ASP A 270 6.50 -19.28 -22.48
CA ASP A 270 6.29 -18.38 -23.61
C ASP A 270 7.43 -17.36 -23.77
N ILE A 271 7.90 -16.78 -22.66
CA ILE A 271 9.01 -15.80 -22.69
C ILE A 271 10.34 -16.44 -23.11
N TYR A 272 10.61 -17.69 -22.73
CA TYR A 272 11.83 -18.38 -23.18
C TYR A 272 11.88 -18.55 -24.70
N PHE A 273 10.73 -18.79 -25.32
CA PHE A 273 10.64 -18.94 -26.77
C PHE A 273 10.65 -17.60 -27.50
N ASN A 274 10.04 -16.57 -26.92
CA ASN A 274 9.71 -15.33 -27.64
C ASN A 274 10.57 -14.11 -27.24
N ASN A 275 11.37 -14.19 -26.17
CA ASN A 275 12.34 -13.15 -25.82
C ASN A 275 13.76 -13.65 -26.09
N ASP A 276 14.40 -13.10 -27.13
CA ASP A 276 15.77 -13.45 -27.54
C ASP A 276 16.78 -13.35 -26.38
N GLN A 277 16.63 -12.36 -25.50
CA GLN A 277 17.56 -12.18 -24.38
C GLN A 277 17.44 -13.28 -23.34
N VAL A 278 16.29 -13.94 -23.24
CA VAL A 278 16.05 -15.07 -22.32
C VAL A 278 16.44 -16.37 -23.00
N GLY A 279 15.97 -16.60 -24.23
CA GLY A 279 16.26 -17.81 -24.99
C GLY A 279 17.75 -17.99 -25.29
N PHE A 280 18.49 -16.91 -25.57
CA PHE A 280 19.92 -16.97 -25.90
C PHE A 280 20.80 -17.44 -24.74
N ILE A 281 20.40 -17.14 -23.50
CA ILE A 281 21.14 -17.52 -22.29
C ILE A 281 20.43 -18.62 -21.51
N LYS A 282 19.56 -19.39 -22.16
CA LYS A 282 18.80 -20.49 -21.52
C LYS A 282 19.69 -21.52 -20.80
N ASP A 283 20.95 -21.62 -21.22
CA ASP A 283 21.93 -22.57 -20.70
C ASP A 283 22.78 -22.01 -19.54
N ASP A 284 22.64 -20.73 -19.21
CA ASP A 284 23.26 -20.16 -18.01
C ASP A 284 22.64 -20.76 -16.74
N ASP A 285 23.45 -20.97 -15.70
CA ASP A 285 23.09 -21.80 -14.54
C ASP A 285 21.76 -21.41 -13.87
N ASP A 286 21.52 -20.12 -13.63
CA ASP A 286 20.32 -19.62 -12.97
C ASP A 286 19.09 -19.67 -13.88
N VAL A 287 19.27 -19.38 -15.17
CA VAL A 287 18.23 -19.43 -16.19
C VAL A 287 17.80 -20.88 -16.41
N LYS A 288 18.75 -21.79 -16.63
CA LYS A 288 18.49 -23.23 -16.76
C LYS A 288 17.86 -23.82 -15.50
N LEU A 289 18.27 -23.36 -14.31
CA LEU A 289 17.66 -23.75 -13.04
C LEU A 289 16.19 -23.36 -12.97
N LEU A 290 15.85 -22.12 -13.35
CA LEU A 290 14.45 -21.68 -13.41
C LEU A 290 13.66 -22.54 -14.40
N ALA A 291 14.18 -22.77 -15.61
CA ALA A 291 13.52 -23.59 -16.62
C ALA A 291 13.22 -25.01 -16.12
N ARG A 292 14.21 -25.69 -15.52
CA ARG A 292 14.04 -27.03 -14.92
C ARG A 292 12.99 -27.03 -13.80
N ARG A 293 12.96 -25.98 -12.99
CA ARG A 293 11.95 -25.83 -11.94
C ARG A 293 10.55 -25.69 -12.54
N LEU A 294 10.37 -24.90 -13.58
CA LEU A 294 9.09 -24.74 -14.28
C LEU A 294 8.62 -26.07 -14.88
N ILE A 295 9.52 -26.83 -15.51
CA ILE A 295 9.22 -28.17 -16.02
C ILE A 295 8.73 -29.09 -14.90
N SER A 296 9.39 -29.08 -13.73
CA SER A 296 9.01 -29.94 -12.60
C SER A 296 7.67 -29.57 -11.96
N LEU A 297 7.25 -28.32 -12.08
CA LEU A 297 6.01 -27.80 -11.51
C LEU A 297 4.84 -27.79 -12.52
N GLY A 298 5.14 -27.92 -13.82
CA GLY A 298 4.16 -27.86 -14.89
C GLY A 298 3.23 -29.07 -14.90
N ASP A 299 1.94 -28.80 -15.05
CA ASP A 299 0.88 -29.79 -15.17
C ASP A 299 0.47 -29.96 -16.64
N GLU A 300 0.79 -31.10 -17.25
CA GLU A 300 0.49 -31.41 -18.66
C GLU A 300 -1.02 -31.42 -18.95
N ASP A 301 -1.86 -31.78 -17.96
CA ASP A 301 -3.32 -31.77 -18.10
C ASP A 301 -3.88 -30.34 -18.17
N LYS A 302 -3.08 -29.33 -17.81
CA LYS A 302 -3.44 -27.91 -17.81
C LYS A 302 -2.57 -27.09 -18.76
N ASP A 303 -2.15 -27.71 -19.86
CA ASP A 303 -1.37 -27.09 -20.93
C ASP A 303 -2.14 -27.14 -22.26
N PRO A 304 -3.08 -26.20 -22.50
CA PRO A 304 -3.96 -26.25 -23.67
C PRO A 304 -3.22 -26.09 -25.00
N GLU A 305 -2.02 -25.49 -24.98
CA GLU A 305 -1.19 -25.26 -26.16
C GLU A 305 -0.08 -26.31 -26.33
N GLY A 306 0.07 -27.21 -25.35
CA GLY A 306 1.10 -28.25 -25.36
C GLY A 306 2.52 -27.70 -25.36
N MET A 307 2.77 -26.58 -24.66
CA MET A 307 4.07 -25.90 -24.62
C MET A 307 5.12 -26.62 -23.76
N LEU A 308 4.71 -27.43 -22.78
CA LEU A 308 5.63 -28.05 -21.80
C LEU A 308 6.60 -29.03 -22.45
N GLU A 309 6.14 -29.88 -23.36
CA GLU A 309 6.99 -30.88 -24.01
C GLU A 309 8.02 -30.24 -24.97
N PRO A 310 7.63 -29.32 -25.89
CA PRO A 310 8.58 -28.52 -26.66
C PRO A 310 9.58 -27.77 -25.76
N PHE A 311 9.14 -27.29 -24.60
CA PHE A 311 10.01 -26.58 -23.67
C PHE A 311 11.05 -27.50 -23.02
N ARG A 312 10.70 -28.75 -22.68
CA ARG A 312 11.69 -29.74 -22.21
C ARG A 312 12.78 -29.96 -23.24
N VAL A 313 12.39 -30.21 -24.50
CA VAL A 313 13.32 -30.41 -25.62
C VAL A 313 14.18 -29.16 -25.87
N PHE A 314 13.63 -27.96 -25.67
CA PHE A 314 14.36 -26.70 -25.86
C PHE A 314 15.45 -26.46 -24.80
N ILE A 315 15.25 -26.97 -23.58
CA ILE A 315 16.13 -26.75 -22.43
C ILE A 315 17.18 -27.85 -22.28
N ASP A 316 16.89 -29.06 -22.75
CA ASP A 316 17.86 -30.17 -22.83
C ASP A 316 19.04 -29.84 -23.76
#